data_AF-A0ABD0NR10-F1
#
_entry.id   AF-A0ABD0NR10-F1
#
_cell.length_a   1.000
_cell.length_b   1.000
_cell.length_c   1.000
_cell.angle_alpha   90.00
_cell.angle_beta   90.00
_cell.angle_gamma   90.00
#
_symmetry.space_group_name_H-M   'P 1'
#
loop_
_entity.id
_entity.type
_entity.pdbx_description
1 polymer ?
#
loop_
_entity_poly.entity_id
_entity_poly.type
_entity_poly.pdbx_seq_one_letter_code
_entity_poly.pdbx_strand_id
1 'polypeptide(L)'
;MSLAQRSGFQQGQDPIRFQQQQSPVLAAQGPQASAAFRPPRPAMSPAGVDPWKFQEPGSSQSKQLMQAPMTPLTWHFPVVPEEPQQPDVNFELHVPTPTESIAAQCGESSVHVEVKMDFFGTGQLVNPSFLSLGGCAAVGKDPEAKVLIFEYELQACGSSLTMTDSELVYMFTLLYTPEALVGTPIVRADAAAVGI
;
A
#
# COMPACT_ATOMS: atom_id res chain seq x y z
N MET A 1 52.66 -43.19 -21.27
CA MET A 1 52.28 -42.54 -20.01
C MET A 1 50.75 -42.57 -19.90
N SER A 2 50.24 -43.23 -18.84
CA SER A 2 48.84 -43.42 -18.34
C SER A 2 47.66 -42.79 -19.12
N LEU A 3 46.61 -43.47 -19.59
CA LEU A 3 45.58 -44.35 -18.97
C LEU A 3 44.75 -43.73 -17.82
N ALA A 4 43.52 -43.33 -18.17
CA ALA A 4 42.20 -43.60 -17.58
C ALA A 4 41.91 -43.34 -16.08
N GLN A 5 40.79 -42.69 -15.75
CA GLN A 5 39.58 -43.35 -15.17
C GLN A 5 38.53 -42.37 -14.60
N ARG A 6 37.27 -42.75 -14.82
CA ARG A 6 36.02 -42.23 -14.24
C ARG A 6 35.58 -43.25 -13.17
N SER A 7 35.29 -42.82 -11.94
CA SER A 7 34.45 -43.49 -10.91
C SER A 7 34.47 -42.63 -9.63
N GLY A 8 33.41 -42.50 -8.84
CA GLY A 8 32.28 -43.38 -8.73
C GLY A 8 31.04 -42.73 -8.12
N PHE A 9 29.94 -43.42 -8.42
CA PHE A 9 28.64 -43.44 -7.79
C PHE A 9 28.77 -43.91 -6.32
N GLN A 10 28.05 -43.29 -5.38
CA GLN A 10 27.50 -44.05 -4.24
C GLN A 10 26.06 -43.61 -3.99
N GLN A 11 25.18 -44.59 -4.15
CA GLN A 11 23.77 -44.63 -3.85
C GLN A 11 23.63 -45.29 -2.48
N GLY A 12 22.89 -44.66 -1.56
CA GLY A 12 22.52 -45.25 -0.27
C GLY A 12 21.05 -44.94 0.01
N GLN A 13 20.24 -45.99 0.07
CA GLN A 13 18.79 -45.97 0.37
C GLN A 13 18.53 -46.00 1.90
N ASP A 14 17.44 -45.32 2.30
CA ASP A 14 16.60 -45.32 3.52
C ASP A 14 16.45 -46.65 4.31
N PRO A 15 15.86 -46.76 5.55
CA PRO A 15 14.77 -45.94 6.15
C PRO A 15 14.72 -45.68 7.71
N ILE A 16 13.88 -44.69 8.10
CA ILE A 16 12.97 -44.56 9.28
C ILE A 16 13.45 -44.95 10.71
N ARG A 17 13.40 -43.99 11.68
CA ARG A 17 12.47 -43.94 12.85
C ARG A 17 12.94 -42.98 13.98
N PHE A 18 12.04 -42.08 14.38
CA PHE A 18 11.88 -41.40 15.67
C PHE A 18 13.05 -41.49 16.69
N GLN A 19 13.69 -40.36 16.96
CA GLN A 19 13.79 -39.93 18.36
C GLN A 19 13.85 -38.42 18.51
N GLN A 20 12.89 -37.92 19.28
CA GLN A 20 12.78 -36.59 19.83
C GLN A 20 14.02 -36.25 20.64
N GLN A 21 14.78 -35.24 20.22
CA GLN A 21 15.95 -34.77 20.96
C GLN A 21 15.51 -33.68 21.95
N GLN A 22 15.29 -34.12 23.19
CA GLN A 22 15.15 -33.29 24.38
C GLN A 22 16.50 -32.68 24.76
N SER A 23 16.52 -31.37 25.00
CA SER A 23 17.58 -30.67 25.74
C SER A 23 17.39 -30.88 27.25
N PRO A 24 18.46 -30.84 28.06
CA PRO A 24 18.39 -31.18 29.48
C PRO A 24 17.69 -30.10 30.31
N VAL A 25 16.81 -30.57 31.18
CA VAL A 25 16.15 -29.82 32.25
C VAL A 25 17.18 -29.54 33.35
N LEU A 26 17.44 -28.26 33.64
CA LEU A 26 17.84 -27.83 34.98
C LEU A 26 16.62 -27.24 35.67
N ALA A 27 16.32 -27.80 36.84
CA ALA A 27 15.19 -27.49 37.68
C ALA A 27 15.19 -26.03 38.16
N ALA A 28 14.06 -25.34 38.01
CA ALA A 28 13.75 -24.13 38.75
C ALA A 28 12.60 -24.43 39.71
N GLN A 29 12.91 -24.30 41.00
CA GLN A 29 11.99 -24.34 42.12
C GLN A 29 11.04 -23.14 42.04
N GLY A 30 9.74 -23.35 42.16
CA GLY A 30 8.80 -22.28 42.52
C GLY A 30 8.74 -22.06 44.03
N PRO A 31 7.83 -21.21 44.55
CA PRO A 31 7.04 -20.20 43.85
C PRO A 31 7.06 -18.84 44.60
N GLN A 32 7.41 -17.73 43.94
CA GLN A 32 7.10 -16.40 44.51
C GLN A 32 6.61 -15.44 43.44
N ALA A 33 5.50 -14.78 43.81
CA ALA A 33 4.70 -13.88 43.02
C ALA A 33 5.51 -12.69 42.48
N SER A 34 5.21 -12.28 41.25
CA SER A 34 5.63 -10.98 40.72
C SER A 34 4.55 -10.46 39.79
N ALA A 35 4.10 -9.25 40.10
CA ALA A 35 2.91 -8.61 39.59
C ALA A 35 3.02 -8.26 38.10
N ALA A 36 1.95 -8.52 37.36
CA ALA A 36 1.72 -7.96 36.04
C ALA A 36 1.47 -6.44 36.16
N PHE A 37 2.32 -5.63 35.55
CA PHE A 37 2.01 -4.22 35.33
C PHE A 37 0.87 -4.11 34.32
N ARG A 38 -0.31 -3.69 34.81
CA ARG A 38 -1.49 -3.30 34.03
C ARG A 38 -1.58 -1.77 34.06
N PRO A 39 -1.82 -1.08 32.93
CA PRO A 39 -2.12 0.34 32.96
C PRO A 39 -3.45 0.56 33.72
N PRO A 40 -3.57 1.62 34.54
CA PRO A 40 -4.77 1.84 35.34
C PRO A 40 -5.95 2.22 34.43
N ARG A 41 -7.02 1.42 34.47
CA ARG A 41 -8.35 1.89 34.07
C ARG A 41 -8.90 2.75 35.20
N PRO A 42 -9.43 3.95 34.93
CA PRO A 42 -10.23 4.66 35.92
C PRO A 42 -11.47 3.81 36.23
N ALA A 43 -11.53 3.24 37.43
CA ALA A 43 -12.73 2.65 37.98
C ALA A 43 -13.51 3.77 38.70
N MET A 44 -14.58 4.28 38.10
CA MET A 44 -15.56 5.07 38.82
C MET A 44 -16.59 4.11 39.43
N SER A 45 -16.51 3.91 40.73
CA SER A 45 -17.64 3.38 41.51
C SER A 45 -18.71 4.47 41.66
N PRO A 46 -20.00 4.13 41.67
CA PRO A 46 -21.07 5.10 41.76
C PRO A 46 -21.21 5.55 43.23
N ALA A 47 -20.61 6.68 43.57
CA ALA A 47 -21.06 7.42 44.74
C ALA A 47 -22.41 8.04 44.37
N GLY A 48 -23.49 7.53 44.97
CA GLY A 48 -24.82 8.08 44.81
C GLY A 48 -24.83 9.57 45.18
N VAL A 49 -25.07 10.40 44.19
CA VAL A 49 -25.40 11.82 44.33
C VAL A 49 -26.77 12.02 43.70
N ASP A 50 -27.70 12.50 44.50
CA ASP A 50 -29.11 12.70 44.14
C ASP A 50 -29.25 13.52 42.84
N PRO A 51 -30.05 13.08 41.84
CA PRO A 51 -30.03 13.67 40.50
C PRO A 51 -30.68 15.07 40.34
N TRP A 52 -31.05 15.77 41.41
CA TRP A 52 -31.97 16.91 41.29
C TRP A 52 -31.58 18.20 42.01
N LYS A 53 -30.28 18.49 42.17
CA LYS A 53 -29.84 19.84 42.58
C LYS A 53 -28.73 20.38 41.70
N PHE A 54 -29.12 20.84 40.51
CA PHE A 54 -28.39 21.91 39.81
C PHE A 54 -29.02 23.24 40.23
N GLN A 55 -28.33 23.97 41.09
CA GLN A 55 -28.65 25.38 41.33
C GLN A 55 -27.89 26.19 40.27
N GLU A 56 -28.60 26.67 39.25
CA GLU A 56 -28.05 27.61 38.26
C GLU A 56 -27.86 29.00 38.89
N PRO A 57 -26.64 29.56 38.91
CA PRO A 57 -26.44 30.99 39.09
C PRO A 57 -26.55 31.66 37.71
N GLY A 58 -27.66 32.37 37.45
CA GLY A 58 -27.68 33.41 36.40
C GLY A 58 -28.68 33.28 35.25
N SER A 59 -29.73 32.47 35.37
CA SER A 59 -30.65 32.17 34.24
C SER A 59 -31.84 33.13 34.05
N SER A 60 -31.95 34.21 34.82
CA SER A 60 -33.19 35.01 34.83
C SER A 60 -33.31 36.06 33.71
N GLN A 61 -32.21 36.54 33.13
CA GLN A 61 -32.29 37.61 32.11
C GLN A 61 -32.56 37.10 30.69
N SER A 62 -32.18 35.87 30.35
CA SER A 62 -32.33 35.33 29.00
C SER A 62 -33.80 35.13 28.61
N LYS A 63 -34.63 34.73 29.58
CA LYS A 63 -36.06 34.51 29.35
C LYS A 63 -36.84 35.80 29.11
N GLN A 64 -36.36 36.93 29.62
CA GLN A 64 -37.08 38.20 29.59
C GLN A 64 -36.98 38.91 28.22
N LEU A 65 -35.92 38.62 27.44
CA LEU A 65 -35.70 39.19 26.11
C LEU A 65 -36.57 38.54 25.00
N MET A 66 -37.13 37.35 25.26
CA MET A 66 -37.97 36.60 24.32
C MET A 66 -39.46 36.99 24.38
N GLN A 67 -39.83 37.98 25.20
CA GLN A 67 -41.23 38.35 25.46
C GLN A 67 -41.78 39.46 24.54
N ALA A 68 -41.00 39.90 23.55
CA ALA A 68 -41.56 40.69 22.46
C ALA A 68 -42.60 39.83 21.70
N PRO A 69 -43.66 40.41 21.10
CA PRO A 69 -44.54 39.67 20.20
C PRO A 69 -43.72 39.14 19.01
N MET A 70 -43.16 37.94 19.16
CA MET A 70 -42.50 37.23 18.09
C MET A 70 -43.62 36.73 17.17
N THR A 71 -43.75 37.36 16.01
CA THR A 71 -44.53 36.78 14.93
C THR A 71 -43.99 35.37 14.71
N PRO A 72 -44.83 34.32 14.72
CA PRO A 72 -44.35 32.98 14.50
C PRO A 72 -43.63 32.94 13.15
N LEU A 73 -42.36 32.57 13.16
CA LEU A 73 -41.58 32.41 11.93
C LEU A 73 -42.20 31.25 11.17
N THR A 74 -42.98 31.55 10.13
CA THR A 74 -43.50 30.54 9.20
C THR A 74 -42.37 30.07 8.30
N TRP A 75 -41.44 29.30 8.87
CA TRP A 75 -40.37 28.68 8.10
C TRP A 75 -40.97 27.59 7.22
N HIS A 76 -40.85 27.80 5.92
CA HIS A 76 -41.13 26.79 4.91
C HIS A 76 -39.81 26.31 4.33
N PHE A 77 -39.69 25.00 4.10
CA PHE A 77 -38.54 24.46 3.40
C PHE A 77 -38.47 25.10 2.00
N PRO A 78 -37.30 25.60 1.57
CA PRO A 78 -37.13 26.04 0.19
C PRO A 78 -37.48 24.87 -0.72
N VAL A 79 -38.51 25.04 -1.56
CA VAL A 79 -38.82 24.08 -2.60
C VAL A 79 -37.63 24.08 -3.53
N VAL A 80 -36.93 22.95 -3.62
CA VAL A 80 -35.84 22.75 -4.59
C VAL A 80 -36.45 23.03 -5.96
N PRO A 81 -35.99 24.07 -6.69
CA PRO A 81 -36.42 24.29 -8.05
C PRO A 81 -36.21 22.99 -8.82
N GLU A 82 -37.22 22.54 -9.57
CA GLU A 82 -37.07 21.39 -10.44
C GLU A 82 -35.82 21.59 -11.29
N GLU A 83 -34.86 20.69 -11.11
CA GLU A 83 -33.56 20.77 -11.76
C GLU A 83 -33.83 20.91 -13.27
N PRO A 84 -33.31 21.97 -13.94
CA PRO A 84 -33.49 22.13 -15.37
C PRO A 84 -33.15 20.79 -16.00
N GLN A 85 -34.05 20.24 -16.82
CA GLN A 85 -33.79 18.97 -17.49
C GLN A 85 -32.46 19.12 -18.21
N GLN A 86 -31.44 18.51 -17.62
CA GLN A 86 -30.10 18.58 -18.14
C GLN A 86 -30.24 18.02 -19.55
N PRO A 87 -29.86 18.77 -20.60
CA PRO A 87 -30.00 18.27 -21.95
C PRO A 87 -29.34 16.90 -22.00
N ASP A 88 -29.93 15.96 -22.74
CA ASP A 88 -29.36 14.63 -22.98
C ASP A 88 -28.08 14.84 -23.80
N VAL A 89 -27.01 15.22 -23.10
CA VAL A 89 -25.69 15.37 -23.68
C VAL A 89 -25.18 13.96 -23.82
N ASN A 90 -24.99 13.52 -25.06
CA ASN A 90 -24.31 12.26 -25.33
C ASN A 90 -22.92 12.32 -24.68
N PHE A 91 -22.81 11.76 -23.48
CA PHE A 91 -21.56 11.68 -22.76
C PHE A 91 -20.78 10.51 -23.35
N GLU A 92 -19.96 10.83 -24.33
CA GLU A 92 -19.00 9.89 -24.88
C GLU A 92 -17.82 9.79 -23.89
N LEU A 93 -17.76 8.71 -23.12
CA LEU A 93 -16.63 8.44 -22.23
C LEU A 93 -15.36 8.30 -23.08
N HIS A 94 -14.47 9.28 -23.02
CA HIS A 94 -13.15 9.16 -23.63
C HIS A 94 -12.29 8.21 -22.81
N VAL A 95 -11.95 7.07 -23.40
CA VAL A 95 -10.96 6.16 -22.84
C VAL A 95 -9.58 6.70 -23.22
N PRO A 96 -8.69 6.95 -22.23
CA PRO A 96 -7.33 7.38 -22.54
C PRO A 96 -6.60 6.28 -23.33
N THR A 97 -5.97 6.68 -24.43
CA THR A 97 -5.17 5.76 -25.26
C THR A 97 -3.89 5.36 -24.51
N PRO A 98 -3.55 4.05 -24.45
CA PRO A 98 -2.29 3.61 -23.90
C PRO A 98 -1.12 4.24 -24.65
N THR A 99 -0.14 4.77 -23.90
CA THR A 99 1.09 5.31 -24.50
C THR A 99 2.17 4.23 -24.53
N GLU A 100 2.93 4.17 -25.63
CA GLU A 100 4.14 3.35 -25.73
C GLU A 100 5.31 4.03 -24.99
N SER A 101 5.28 3.94 -23.65
CA SER A 101 6.30 4.50 -22.76
C SER A 101 7.34 3.48 -22.28
N ILE A 102 7.11 2.19 -22.51
CA ILE A 102 7.98 1.12 -22.02
C ILE A 102 8.40 0.24 -23.19
N ALA A 103 9.70 -0.06 -23.27
CA ALA A 103 10.26 -1.04 -24.18
C ALA A 103 11.10 -2.04 -23.37
N ALA A 104 10.87 -3.33 -23.57
CA ALA A 104 11.60 -4.39 -22.89
C ALA A 104 12.30 -5.30 -23.90
N GLN A 105 13.53 -5.67 -23.58
CA GLN A 105 14.32 -6.63 -24.34
C GLN A 105 14.71 -7.77 -23.41
N CYS A 106 14.25 -8.98 -23.76
CA CYS A 106 14.56 -10.19 -23.01
C CYS A 106 15.85 -10.81 -23.54
N GLY A 107 16.91 -10.75 -22.72
CA GLY A 107 18.15 -11.47 -22.97
C GLY A 107 18.10 -12.91 -22.45
N GLU A 108 19.23 -13.61 -22.53
CA GLU A 108 19.34 -15.00 -22.09
C GLU A 108 19.30 -15.14 -20.55
N SER A 109 20.00 -14.25 -19.83
CA SER A 109 20.10 -14.27 -18.37
C SER A 109 19.66 -12.96 -17.71
N SER A 110 19.42 -11.90 -18.48
CA SER A 110 19.01 -10.58 -18.00
C SER A 110 17.90 -9.98 -18.83
N VAL A 111 17.19 -9.02 -18.24
CA VAL A 111 16.19 -8.17 -18.90
C VAL A 111 16.73 -6.75 -18.97
N HIS A 112 16.57 -6.11 -20.12
CA HIS A 112 16.87 -4.69 -20.34
C HIS A 112 15.57 -3.95 -20.63
N VAL A 113 15.18 -3.06 -19.73
CA VAL A 113 13.93 -2.28 -19.83
C VAL A 113 14.25 -0.81 -19.93
N GLU A 114 13.72 -0.18 -20.97
CA GLU A 114 13.79 1.24 -21.22
C GLU A 114 12.42 1.86 -20.97
N VAL A 115 12.38 2.83 -20.06
CA VAL A 115 11.15 3.51 -19.67
C VAL A 115 11.28 5.00 -19.98
N LYS A 116 10.41 5.52 -20.84
CA LYS A 116 10.32 6.97 -21.09
C LYS A 116 9.88 7.68 -19.81
N MET A 117 10.54 8.78 -19.50
CA MET A 117 10.20 9.62 -18.35
C MET A 117 8.83 10.29 -18.51
N ASP A 118 8.34 10.48 -19.72
CA ASP A 118 6.94 10.80 -19.98
C ASP A 118 6.11 9.51 -19.93
N PHE A 119 6.00 8.94 -18.73
CA PHE A 119 5.44 7.60 -18.52
C PHE A 119 3.97 7.51 -18.96
N PHE A 120 3.23 8.59 -18.78
CA PHE A 120 1.79 8.67 -19.08
C PHE A 120 1.48 9.29 -20.45
N GLY A 121 2.49 9.74 -21.21
CA GLY A 121 2.30 10.42 -22.50
C GLY A 121 1.63 11.79 -22.39
N THR A 122 1.70 12.43 -21.23
CA THR A 122 1.08 13.75 -20.96
C THR A 122 2.05 14.89 -21.22
N GLY A 123 3.31 14.60 -21.57
CA GLY A 123 4.41 15.56 -21.67
C GLY A 123 5.02 15.91 -20.31
N GLN A 124 4.48 15.38 -19.20
CA GLN A 124 5.01 15.61 -17.86
C GLN A 124 6.00 14.51 -17.48
N LEU A 125 7.25 14.91 -17.24
CA LEU A 125 8.31 14.00 -16.83
C LEU A 125 8.11 13.57 -15.38
N VAL A 126 8.03 12.26 -15.14
CA VAL A 126 7.97 11.71 -13.79
C VAL A 126 9.35 11.71 -13.14
N ASN A 127 9.38 11.74 -11.80
CA ASN A 127 10.62 11.62 -11.07
C ASN A 127 11.15 10.17 -11.19
N PRO A 128 12.41 9.97 -11.59
CA PRO A 128 13.00 8.63 -11.69
C PRO A 128 12.98 7.84 -10.38
N SER A 129 13.04 8.50 -9.22
CA SER A 129 12.97 7.85 -7.91
C SER A 129 11.60 7.23 -7.61
N PHE A 130 10.55 7.61 -8.35
CA PHE A 130 9.22 7.03 -8.19
C PHE A 130 9.03 5.76 -9.01
N LEU A 131 9.96 5.44 -9.92
CA LEU A 131 9.91 4.25 -10.75
C LEU A 131 10.87 3.17 -10.23
N SER A 132 10.37 1.94 -10.15
CA SER A 132 11.16 0.78 -9.74
C SER A 132 10.75 -0.47 -10.51
N LEU A 133 11.71 -1.35 -10.82
CA LEU A 133 11.45 -2.65 -11.45
C LEU A 133 11.55 -3.73 -10.38
N GLY A 134 10.40 -4.29 -9.99
CA GLY A 134 10.26 -5.29 -8.92
C GLY A 134 10.94 -4.91 -7.59
N GLY A 135 10.98 -3.61 -7.30
CA GLY A 135 11.59 -3.04 -6.10
C GLY A 135 13.04 -2.56 -6.26
N CYS A 136 13.65 -2.74 -7.43
CA CYS A 136 14.98 -2.21 -7.74
C CYS A 136 14.90 -0.83 -8.44
N ALA A 137 15.89 0.02 -8.18
CA ALA A 137 16.01 1.33 -8.81
C ALA A 137 16.46 1.23 -10.28
N ALA A 138 16.48 2.34 -11.02
CA ALA A 138 17.10 2.34 -12.35
C ALA A 138 18.63 2.24 -12.24
N VAL A 139 19.27 1.51 -13.18
CA VAL A 139 20.74 1.42 -13.28
C VAL A 139 21.33 2.62 -14.00
N GLY A 140 20.55 3.25 -14.88
CA GLY A 140 21.01 4.36 -15.70
C GLY A 140 19.88 5.31 -16.11
N LYS A 141 20.27 6.49 -16.57
CA LYS A 141 19.39 7.52 -17.11
C LYS A 141 20.04 8.12 -18.35
N ASP A 142 19.28 8.23 -19.42
CA ASP A 142 19.62 9.03 -20.58
C ASP A 142 18.85 10.37 -20.53
N PRO A 143 19.50 11.51 -20.29
CA PRO A 143 18.85 12.81 -20.26
C PRO A 143 18.45 13.35 -21.64
N GLU A 144 19.11 12.90 -22.73
CA GLU A 144 18.83 13.35 -24.09
C GLU A 144 17.59 12.63 -24.64
N ALA A 145 17.56 11.31 -24.51
CA ALA A 145 16.39 10.49 -24.86
C ALA A 145 15.25 10.62 -23.85
N LYS A 146 15.52 11.14 -22.64
CA LYS A 146 14.57 11.20 -21.50
C LYS A 146 14.05 9.81 -21.11
N VAL A 147 14.96 8.85 -21.03
CA VAL A 147 14.67 7.44 -20.75
C VAL A 147 15.40 7.00 -19.48
N LEU A 148 14.78 6.11 -18.72
CA LEU A 148 15.37 5.36 -17.62
C LEU A 148 15.67 3.95 -18.07
N ILE A 149 16.82 3.47 -17.64
CA ILE A 149 17.35 2.16 -18.03
C ILE A 149 17.36 1.29 -16.78
N PHE A 150 16.73 0.12 -16.88
CA PHE A 150 16.76 -0.95 -15.90
C PHE A 150 17.39 -2.18 -16.54
N GLU A 151 18.44 -2.71 -15.94
CA GLU A 151 19.10 -3.91 -16.42
C GLU A 151 19.37 -4.83 -15.23
N TYR A 152 18.74 -6.00 -15.25
CA TYR A 152 18.77 -6.93 -14.12
C TYR A 152 18.71 -8.38 -14.58
N GLU A 153 19.27 -9.28 -13.77
CA GLU A 153 19.17 -10.72 -14.00
C GLU A 153 17.72 -11.21 -13.89
N LEU A 154 17.36 -12.23 -14.68
CA LEU A 154 15.98 -12.74 -14.77
C LEU A 154 15.39 -13.25 -13.45
N GLN A 155 16.24 -13.65 -12.50
CA GLN A 155 15.85 -14.16 -11.18
C GLN A 155 16.01 -13.12 -10.05
N ALA A 156 16.47 -11.92 -10.39
CA ALA A 156 16.72 -10.85 -9.43
C ALA A 156 15.55 -9.87 -9.36
N CYS A 157 15.67 -8.87 -8.48
CA CYS A 157 14.76 -7.72 -8.42
C CYS A 157 13.27 -8.09 -8.39
N GLY A 158 12.90 -9.08 -7.58
CA GLY A 158 11.50 -9.45 -7.36
C GLY A 158 10.79 -10.05 -8.58
N SER A 159 11.54 -10.53 -9.59
CA SER A 159 11.00 -11.30 -10.71
C SER A 159 10.23 -12.53 -10.25
N SER A 160 9.13 -12.85 -10.91
CA SER A 160 8.44 -14.14 -10.74
C SER A 160 8.71 -15.05 -11.94
N LEU A 161 8.88 -16.34 -11.68
CA LEU A 161 9.10 -17.35 -12.71
C LEU A 161 7.91 -18.31 -12.73
N THR A 162 7.27 -18.43 -13.89
CA THR A 162 6.28 -19.46 -14.17
C THR A 162 6.86 -20.46 -15.15
N MET A 163 6.92 -21.73 -14.75
CA MET A 163 7.33 -22.82 -15.62
C MET A 163 6.09 -23.38 -16.32
N THR A 164 6.12 -23.38 -17.64
CA THR A 164 5.12 -24.06 -18.49
C THR A 164 5.73 -25.35 -19.06
N ASP A 165 4.94 -26.12 -19.83
CA ASP A 165 5.43 -27.37 -20.43
C ASP A 165 6.57 -27.14 -21.45
N SER A 166 6.64 -25.96 -22.07
CA SER A 166 7.58 -25.65 -23.16
C SER A 166 8.51 -24.46 -22.91
N GLU A 167 8.19 -23.59 -21.96
CA GLU A 167 8.93 -22.33 -21.75
C GLU A 167 8.96 -21.88 -20.28
N LEU A 168 9.97 -21.06 -19.97
CA LEU A 168 10.15 -20.39 -18.69
C LEU A 168 9.73 -18.93 -18.86
N VAL A 169 8.61 -18.56 -18.25
CA VAL A 169 8.07 -17.19 -18.32
C VAL A 169 8.52 -16.42 -17.10
N TYR A 170 9.44 -15.48 -17.31
CA TYR A 170 9.85 -14.51 -16.30
C TYR A 170 8.97 -13.27 -16.42
N MET A 171 8.48 -12.80 -15.28
CA MET A 171 7.60 -11.64 -15.22
C MET A 171 8.11 -10.65 -14.18
N PHE A 172 8.27 -9.41 -14.60
CA PHE A 172 8.67 -8.29 -13.75
C PHE A 172 7.52 -7.31 -13.58
N THR A 173 7.51 -6.58 -12.48
CA THR A 173 6.52 -5.51 -12.25
C THR A 173 7.23 -4.17 -12.20
N LEU A 174 6.98 -3.32 -13.19
CA LEU A 174 7.38 -1.92 -13.14
C LEU A 174 6.35 -1.15 -12.30
N LEU A 175 6.81 -0.50 -11.23
CA LEU A 175 5.97 0.20 -10.27
C LEU A 175 6.28 1.70 -10.27
N TYR A 176 5.24 2.50 -10.46
CA TYR A 176 5.23 3.95 -10.23
C TYR A 176 4.57 4.26 -8.89
N THR A 177 5.33 4.78 -7.93
CA THR A 177 4.84 5.18 -6.60
C THR A 177 5.14 6.67 -6.36
N PRO A 178 4.15 7.55 -6.53
CA PRO A 178 4.33 8.97 -6.27
C PRO A 178 4.43 9.26 -4.77
N GLU A 179 5.26 10.23 -4.41
CA GLU A 179 5.41 10.67 -3.01
C GLU A 179 4.41 11.79 -2.67
N ALA A 180 3.99 11.82 -1.40
CA ALA A 180 3.15 12.90 -0.90
C ALA A 180 3.90 14.24 -0.87
N LEU A 181 3.18 15.34 -1.04
CA LEU A 181 3.79 16.67 -0.95
C LEU A 181 4.35 16.91 0.45
N VAL A 182 5.59 17.40 0.51
CA VAL A 182 6.32 17.66 1.77
C VAL A 182 5.44 18.44 2.75
N GLY A 183 5.23 17.88 3.95
CA GLY A 183 4.43 18.49 5.01
C GLY A 183 2.92 18.31 4.87
N THR A 184 2.43 17.53 3.90
CA THR A 184 1.00 17.23 3.71
C THR A 184 0.77 15.74 3.39
N PRO A 185 -0.42 15.19 3.67
CA PRO A 185 -0.78 13.84 3.24
C PRO A 185 -1.28 13.78 1.79
N ILE A 186 -1.07 14.82 0.98
CA ILE A 186 -1.67 14.95 -0.35
C ILE A 186 -0.76 14.30 -1.39
N VAL A 187 -1.28 13.30 -2.10
CA VAL A 187 -0.66 12.66 -3.27
C VAL A 187 -1.37 13.15 -4.54
N ARG A 188 -0.61 13.53 -5.57
CA ARG A 188 -1.16 14.15 -6.80
C ARG A 188 -1.42 13.18 -7.95
N ALA A 189 -0.94 11.95 -7.84
CA ALA A 189 -1.09 10.93 -8.85
C ALA A 189 -1.37 9.59 -8.16
N ASP A 190 -2.09 8.71 -8.84
CA ASP A 190 -2.26 7.34 -8.38
C ASP A 190 -1.03 6.51 -8.68
N ALA A 191 -0.79 5.49 -7.86
CA ALA A 191 0.22 4.50 -8.14
C ALA A 191 -0.17 3.65 -9.36
N ALA A 192 0.80 3.23 -10.14
CA ALA A 192 0.58 2.39 -11.32
C ALA A 192 1.56 1.21 -11.33
N ALA A 193 1.08 0.06 -11.79
CA ALA A 193 1.89 -1.15 -11.93
C ALA A 193 1.70 -1.71 -13.35
N VAL A 194 2.82 -2.07 -13.99
CA VAL A 194 2.85 -2.67 -15.33
C VAL A 194 3.63 -3.96 -15.27
N GLY A 195 3.05 -5.05 -15.78
CA GLY A 195 3.74 -6.32 -15.98
C GLY A 195 4.60 -6.26 -17.23
N ILE A 196 5.87 -6.69 -17.10
CA ILE A 196 6.85 -6.81 -18.17
C ILE A 196 7.19 -8.29 -18.35
#